data_AF-G0R1S9-F1
#
_entry.id   AF-G0R1S9-F1
#
_cell.length_a   1.000
_cell.length_b   1.000
_cell.length_c   1.000
_cell.angle_alpha   90.00
_cell.angle_beta   90.00
_cell.angle_gamma   90.00
#
_symmetry.space_group_name_H-M   'P 1'
#
loop_
_entity.id
_entity.type
_entity.pdbx_description
1 polymer ?
#
loop_
_entity_poly.entity_id
_entity_poly.type
_entity_poly.pdbx_seq_one_letter_code
_entity_poly.pdbx_strand_id
1 'polypeptide(L)'
;MSSKSIQHISIAQNKISGDQIELICNSLRNNKIILSLDLRWNKIGTKGAQMLKNALINNQTLLYIDLGGNNINEETQEAIEKIVQENLRRNPIPRDRIFALASQQQSNIQNGNSQFQQQSQLNYQIPNQERETVPMLSHLENVLEKERAHTIQIKQRLEAELEELQRKDRNDLRTIQEFENKCADLNNQNRMLKFDIERLREEFIIIEKNNIEYIKTHEERLRSNDFLIHEMQKKHANNLDKIIQENNFRIRELVRDWEGRCKQLEERVRIVESEGQELELELKRVQEKKLDLQVKHDEELIDLAQRVEENENNKYISNLNTLESKIKAIENGKDYQIKRNQELAKEYEERDIKASVELRALQEELQDLKGQNQEFNQKNNEFKILAEKLKNDLELKTLLLKKFKKKLIYLMKKNIFQY
;
A
#
# COMPACT_ATOMS: atom_id res chain seq x y z
N MET A 1 61.34 -25.56 13.09
CA MET A 1 61.79 -25.19 14.45
C MET A 1 61.17 -26.14 15.47
N SER A 2 61.90 -27.16 15.94
CA SER A 2 61.46 -28.04 17.04
C SER A 2 62.22 -27.65 18.31
N SER A 3 61.89 -26.47 18.85
CA SER A 3 62.39 -26.05 20.16
C SER A 3 61.32 -26.40 21.19
N LYS A 4 61.68 -27.12 22.24
CA LYS A 4 60.75 -27.50 23.33
C LYS A 4 60.64 -26.44 24.44
N SER A 5 61.29 -25.27 24.31
CA SER A 5 61.42 -24.29 25.41
C SER A 5 61.24 -22.82 25.01
N ILE A 6 61.33 -22.45 23.72
CA ILE A 6 61.22 -21.05 23.31
C ILE A 6 59.75 -20.60 23.30
N GLN A 7 59.41 -19.69 24.22
CA GLN A 7 58.06 -19.15 24.39
C GLN A 7 57.86 -17.77 23.76
N HIS A 8 58.94 -17.01 23.54
CA HIS A 8 58.91 -15.72 22.86
C HIS A 8 59.89 -15.72 21.69
N ILE A 9 59.42 -15.26 20.53
CA ILE A 9 60.23 -15.11 19.32
C ILE A 9 60.04 -13.70 18.78
N SER A 10 61.14 -12.98 18.57
CA SER A 10 61.15 -11.76 17.79
C SER A 10 61.93 -11.97 16.50
N ILE A 11 61.25 -11.74 15.38
CA ILE A 11 61.83 -11.72 14.04
C ILE A 11 61.40 -10.44 13.31
N ALA A 12 61.26 -9.34 14.06
CA ALA A 12 61.03 -8.02 13.51
C ALA A 12 62.18 -7.60 12.57
N GLN A 13 61.88 -6.77 11.58
CA GLN A 13 62.86 -6.17 10.65
C GLN A 13 63.65 -7.17 9.77
N ASN A 14 63.12 -8.37 9.51
CA ASN A 14 63.80 -9.39 8.71
C ASN A 14 63.39 -9.42 7.23
N LYS A 15 62.66 -8.40 6.76
CA LYS A 15 62.15 -8.29 5.37
C LYS A 15 61.36 -9.51 4.90
N ILE A 16 60.69 -10.22 5.81
CA ILE A 16 59.89 -11.41 5.50
C ILE A 16 58.76 -11.02 4.54
N SER A 17 58.70 -11.64 3.37
CA SER A 17 57.66 -11.41 2.38
C SER A 17 56.38 -12.21 2.68
N GLY A 18 55.27 -11.83 2.04
CA GLY A 18 54.00 -12.54 2.15
C GLY A 18 54.04 -14.01 1.71
N ASP A 19 54.98 -14.42 0.87
CA ASP A 19 55.15 -15.84 0.49
C ASP A 19 56.03 -16.59 1.50
N GLN A 20 57.02 -15.92 2.11
CA GLN A 20 57.91 -16.52 3.11
C GLN A 20 57.22 -16.77 4.46
N ILE A 21 56.15 -16.03 4.76
CA ILE A 21 55.36 -16.21 5.99
C ILE A 21 54.67 -17.58 6.04
N GLU A 22 54.48 -18.26 4.91
CA GLU A 22 53.83 -19.57 4.84
C GLU A 22 54.53 -20.63 5.71
N LEU A 23 55.86 -20.63 5.72
CA LEU A 23 56.66 -21.56 6.53
C LEU A 23 56.46 -21.32 8.04
N ILE A 24 56.32 -20.06 8.42
CA ILE A 24 56.01 -19.66 9.80
C ILE A 24 54.57 -20.07 10.14
N CYS A 25 53.62 -19.84 9.25
CA CYS A 25 52.21 -20.24 9.41
C CYS A 25 52.06 -21.75 9.62
N ASN A 26 52.73 -22.56 8.80
CA ASN A 26 52.70 -24.02 8.90
C ASN A 26 53.30 -24.51 10.23
N SER A 27 54.36 -23.85 10.69
CA SER A 27 54.97 -24.15 11.98
C SER A 27 54.08 -23.74 13.16
N LEU A 28 53.36 -22.61 13.05
CA LEU A 28 52.49 -22.10 14.12
C LEU A 28 51.24 -22.94 14.33
N ARG A 29 50.62 -23.51 13.28
CA ARG A 29 49.37 -24.30 13.39
C ARG A 29 49.42 -25.38 14.47
N ASN A 30 50.55 -26.08 14.57
CA ASN A 30 50.72 -27.19 15.51
C ASN A 30 51.62 -26.84 16.70
N ASN A 31 52.09 -25.59 16.79
CA ASN A 31 52.95 -25.18 17.89
C ASN A 31 52.12 -25.02 19.18
N LYS A 32 52.62 -25.57 20.28
CA LYS A 32 51.96 -25.53 21.60
C LYS A 32 52.78 -24.78 22.67
N ILE A 33 53.82 -24.05 22.26
CA ILE A 33 54.87 -23.54 23.16
C ILE A 33 55.06 -22.03 23.02
N ILE A 34 54.97 -21.49 21.81
CA ILE A 34 55.17 -20.06 21.54
C ILE A 34 53.95 -19.30 22.05
N LEU A 35 54.18 -18.40 23.00
CA LEU A 35 53.19 -17.54 23.62
C LEU A 35 53.21 -16.12 23.03
N SER A 36 54.35 -15.68 22.50
CA SER A 36 54.50 -14.34 21.92
C SER A 36 55.37 -14.32 20.67
N LEU A 37 54.90 -13.62 19.63
CA LEU A 37 55.56 -13.48 18.33
C LEU A 37 55.61 -12.02 17.88
N ASP A 38 56.81 -11.48 17.68
CA ASP A 38 57.02 -10.14 17.13
C ASP A 38 57.47 -10.22 15.66
N LEU A 39 56.61 -9.70 14.78
CA LEU A 39 56.75 -9.70 13.32
C LEU A 39 56.81 -8.26 12.76
N ARG A 40 57.02 -7.25 13.60
CA ARG A 40 57.01 -5.85 13.16
C ARG A 40 57.99 -5.55 12.03
N TRP A 41 57.65 -4.57 11.21
CA TRP A 41 58.54 -4.02 10.16
C TRP A 41 59.02 -5.08 9.15
N ASN A 42 58.13 -6.00 8.76
CA ASN A 42 58.34 -6.95 7.67
C ASN A 42 57.49 -6.55 6.45
N LYS A 43 57.51 -7.37 5.39
CA LYS A 43 56.76 -7.14 4.13
C LYS A 43 55.69 -8.22 3.91
N ILE A 44 54.95 -8.56 4.98
CA ILE A 44 53.97 -9.65 4.97
C ILE A 44 52.79 -9.34 4.01
N GLY A 45 52.32 -8.09 4.00
CA GLY A 45 51.20 -7.67 3.16
C GLY A 45 49.87 -8.36 3.54
N THR A 46 48.78 -7.96 2.86
CA THR A 46 47.42 -8.45 3.14
C THR A 46 47.27 -9.96 2.90
N LYS A 47 47.80 -10.47 1.79
CA LYS A 47 47.76 -11.90 1.44
C LYS A 47 48.46 -12.77 2.49
N GLY A 48 49.66 -12.37 2.93
CA GLY A 48 50.40 -13.06 3.98
C GLY A 48 49.72 -13.00 5.33
N ALA A 49 49.08 -11.87 5.66
CA ALA A 49 48.29 -11.72 6.87
C ALA A 49 47.06 -12.64 6.90
N GLN A 50 46.40 -12.85 5.75
CA GLN A 50 45.28 -13.80 5.66
C GLN A 50 45.73 -15.24 5.89
N MET A 51 46.93 -15.62 5.41
CA MET A 51 47.52 -16.93 5.68
C MET A 51 47.83 -17.10 7.17
N LEU A 52 48.35 -16.05 7.81
CA LEU A 52 48.61 -16.00 9.24
C LEU A 52 47.32 -16.14 10.06
N LYS A 53 46.26 -15.42 9.69
CA LYS A 53 44.93 -15.56 10.30
C LYS A 53 44.44 -17.01 10.27
N ASN A 54 44.50 -17.66 9.10
CA ASN A 54 44.07 -19.04 8.94
C ASN A 54 44.91 -20.03 9.77
N ALA A 55 46.20 -19.73 9.97
CA ALA A 55 47.04 -20.53 10.87
C ALA A 55 46.66 -20.32 12.35
N LEU A 56 46.36 -19.09 12.75
CA LEU A 56 46.01 -18.74 14.13
C LEU A 56 44.66 -19.28 14.59
N ILE A 57 43.69 -19.50 13.69
CA ILE A 57 42.42 -20.18 14.03
C ILE A 57 42.66 -21.55 14.70
N ASN A 58 43.69 -22.26 14.27
CA ASN A 58 44.03 -23.59 14.79
C ASN A 58 45.06 -23.53 15.94
N ASN A 59 45.68 -22.38 16.18
CA ASN A 59 46.64 -22.19 17.25
C ASN A 59 45.97 -21.58 18.48
N GLN A 60 45.92 -22.32 19.58
CA GLN A 60 45.30 -21.88 20.83
C GLN A 60 46.33 -21.44 21.89
N THR A 61 47.60 -21.30 21.52
CA THR A 61 48.69 -21.05 22.48
C THR A 61 49.32 -19.67 22.35
N LEU A 62 49.25 -19.04 21.17
CA LEU A 62 49.76 -17.69 20.96
C LEU A 62 48.85 -16.65 21.63
N LEU A 63 49.42 -15.84 22.51
CA LEU A 63 48.73 -14.84 23.33
C LEU A 63 49.05 -13.40 22.92
N TYR A 64 50.20 -13.18 22.29
CA TYR A 64 50.63 -11.86 21.85
C TYR A 64 51.26 -11.92 20.46
N ILE A 65 50.76 -11.09 19.55
CA ILE A 65 51.34 -10.91 18.23
C ILE A 65 51.49 -9.42 17.92
N ASP A 66 52.62 -9.03 17.34
CA ASP A 66 52.84 -7.66 16.89
C ASP A 66 53.15 -7.64 15.38
N LEU A 67 52.28 -6.98 14.62
CA LEU A 67 52.31 -6.90 13.16
C LEU A 67 52.54 -5.47 12.65
N GLY A 68 52.88 -4.52 13.52
CA GLY A 68 53.09 -3.12 13.12
C GLY A 68 54.09 -2.96 11.97
N GLY A 69 53.75 -2.14 10.97
CA GLY A 69 54.66 -1.86 9.84
C GLY A 69 54.74 -2.95 8.75
N ASN A 70 53.69 -3.78 8.59
CA ASN A 70 53.64 -4.87 7.58
C ASN A 70 52.74 -4.60 6.35
N ASN A 71 52.19 -3.38 6.22
CA ASN A 71 51.26 -3.00 5.14
C ASN A 71 50.05 -3.95 5.02
N ILE A 72 49.38 -4.20 6.15
CA ILE A 72 48.19 -5.05 6.29
C ILE A 72 46.96 -4.13 6.32
N ASN A 73 45.85 -4.58 5.73
CA ASN A 73 44.58 -3.84 5.79
C ASN A 73 43.93 -4.00 7.17
N GLU A 74 43.23 -2.95 7.60
CA GLU A 74 42.61 -2.84 8.92
C GLU A 74 41.70 -4.03 9.26
N GLU A 75 40.87 -4.47 8.32
CA GLU A 75 39.96 -5.62 8.50
C GLU A 75 40.70 -6.92 8.88
N THR A 76 41.81 -7.24 8.20
CA THR A 76 42.56 -8.46 8.49
C THR A 76 43.33 -8.34 9.80
N GLN A 77 43.80 -7.14 10.12
CA GLN A 77 44.47 -6.85 11.37
C GLN A 77 43.52 -7.01 12.57
N GLU A 78 42.32 -6.42 12.50
CA GLU A 78 41.29 -6.58 13.54
C GLU A 78 40.88 -8.04 13.73
N ALA A 79 40.77 -8.80 12.64
CA ALA A 79 40.41 -10.22 12.71
C ALA A 79 41.48 -11.04 13.45
N ILE A 80 42.75 -10.77 13.19
CA ILE A 80 43.88 -11.43 13.90
C ILE A 80 43.89 -11.01 15.38
N GLU A 81 43.68 -9.73 15.67
CA GLU A 81 43.61 -9.23 17.04
C GLU A 81 42.48 -9.91 17.83
N LYS A 82 41.29 -10.08 17.24
CA LYS A 82 40.17 -10.81 17.87
C LYS A 82 40.54 -12.25 18.23
N ILE A 83 41.17 -12.99 17.31
CA ILE A 83 41.61 -14.38 17.56
C ILE A 83 42.59 -14.44 18.73
N VAL A 84 43.57 -13.53 18.78
CA VAL A 84 44.57 -13.49 19.85
C VAL A 84 43.95 -13.05 21.18
N GLN A 85 42.97 -12.14 21.16
CA GLN A 85 42.21 -11.76 22.36
C GLN A 85 41.36 -12.93 22.91
N GLU A 86 40.79 -13.76 22.06
CA GLU A 86 40.09 -14.98 22.48
C GLU A 86 41.05 -15.98 23.14
N ASN A 87 42.24 -16.16 22.58
CA ASN A 87 43.28 -17.00 23.18
C ASN A 87 43.76 -16.44 24.54
N LEU A 88 43.95 -15.11 24.64
CA LEU A 88 44.31 -14.44 25.89
C LEU A 88 43.21 -14.57 26.97
N ARG A 89 41.94 -14.53 26.58
CA ARG A 89 40.82 -14.82 27.50
C ARG A 89 40.82 -16.27 28.00
N ARG A 90 41.19 -17.22 27.13
CA ARG A 90 41.27 -18.65 27.49
C ARG A 90 42.45 -18.96 28.40
N ASN A 91 43.58 -18.25 28.22
CA ASN A 91 44.79 -18.46 29.01
C ASN A 91 45.49 -17.12 29.31
N PRO A 92 45.06 -16.39 30.37
CA PRO A 92 45.58 -15.06 30.68
C PRO A 92 46.96 -15.16 31.34
N ILE A 93 48.01 -15.13 30.51
CA ILE A 93 49.39 -15.01 30.96
C ILE A 93 49.84 -13.57 30.72
N PRO A 94 50.19 -12.79 31.76
CA PRO A 94 50.66 -11.42 31.60
C PRO A 94 51.93 -11.35 30.74
N ARG A 95 52.00 -10.37 29.84
CA ARG A 95 53.12 -10.13 28.93
C ARG A 95 54.47 -10.13 29.68
N ASP A 96 54.55 -9.46 30.83
CA ASP A 96 55.78 -9.35 31.63
C ASP A 96 56.34 -10.71 32.10
N ARG A 97 55.47 -11.69 32.36
CA ARG A 97 55.87 -13.04 32.77
C ARG A 97 56.52 -13.83 31.61
N ILE A 98 56.05 -13.60 30.38
CA ILE A 98 56.60 -14.24 29.17
C ILE A 98 58.00 -13.70 28.86
N PHE A 99 58.22 -12.40 29.08
CA PHE A 99 59.53 -11.76 28.90
C PHE A 99 60.51 -12.07 30.04
N ALA A 100 60.04 -12.18 31.30
CA ALA A 100 60.90 -12.50 32.44
C ALA A 100 61.62 -13.87 32.32
N LEU A 101 60.95 -14.86 31.73
CA LEU A 101 61.51 -16.20 31.48
C LEU A 101 62.59 -16.22 30.38
N ALA A 102 62.56 -15.27 29.43
CA ALA A 102 63.58 -15.15 28.38
C ALA A 102 64.90 -14.56 28.92
N SER A 103 64.84 -13.72 29.95
CA SER A 103 66.00 -13.05 30.56
C SER A 103 66.81 -13.90 31.57
N GLN A 104 66.34 -15.10 31.96
CA GLN A 104 67.06 -15.97 32.90
C GLN A 104 68.26 -16.74 32.31
N GLN A 105 68.51 -16.70 30.99
CA GLN A 105 69.60 -17.45 30.35
C GLN A 105 70.87 -16.63 30.02
N GLN A 106 70.96 -15.36 30.43
CA GLN A 106 72.13 -14.51 30.11
C GLN A 106 73.03 -14.11 31.30
N SER A 107 72.85 -14.66 32.51
CA SER A 107 73.62 -14.25 33.70
C SER A 107 74.61 -15.28 34.28
N ASN A 108 75.10 -16.24 33.49
CA ASN A 108 76.10 -17.22 33.97
C ASN A 108 77.37 -17.22 33.10
N ILE A 109 78.08 -16.08 33.06
CA ILE A 109 79.53 -16.08 32.80
C ILE A 109 80.15 -15.04 33.73
N GLN A 110 80.50 -15.47 34.95
CA GLN A 110 81.66 -15.00 35.73
C GLN A 110 81.64 -15.68 37.11
N ASN A 111 82.83 -16.08 37.58
CA ASN A 111 83.18 -16.67 38.89
C ASN A 111 83.08 -18.22 38.98
N GLY A 112 84.14 -18.97 39.33
CA GLY A 112 85.47 -18.59 39.78
C GLY A 112 86.44 -19.77 39.81
N ASN A 113 87.72 -19.44 39.61
CA ASN A 113 88.88 -20.27 39.93
C ASN A 113 89.29 -19.98 41.37
N SER A 114 89.47 -21.01 42.20
CA SER A 114 90.41 -21.05 43.34
C SER A 114 90.38 -22.40 44.03
N GLN A 115 91.49 -23.15 43.99
CA GLN A 115 92.14 -23.85 45.12
C GLN A 115 93.04 -24.98 44.60
N PHE A 116 94.33 -24.93 44.92
CA PHE A 116 95.05 -25.99 45.67
C PHE A 116 96.50 -25.54 45.93
N GLN A 117 96.94 -25.63 47.19
CA GLN A 117 98.29 -25.30 47.66
C GLN A 117 98.77 -26.38 48.66
N GLN A 118 100.08 -26.68 48.62
CA GLN A 118 100.98 -27.22 49.68
C GLN A 118 100.90 -28.74 49.99
N GLN A 119 101.95 -29.50 50.30
CA GLN A 119 103.34 -29.28 50.81
C GLN A 119 104.16 -30.61 50.66
N SER A 120 105.51 -30.70 50.62
CA SER A 120 106.44 -30.89 51.78
C SER A 120 107.90 -31.04 51.27
N GLN A 121 108.87 -30.15 51.56
CA GLN A 121 109.93 -30.13 52.62
C GLN A 121 110.99 -31.26 52.64
N LEU A 122 112.27 -30.87 52.53
CA LEU A 122 113.49 -31.64 52.84
C LEU A 122 114.50 -30.70 53.53
N ASN A 123 115.08 -31.14 54.66
CA ASN A 123 116.20 -30.46 55.33
C ASN A 123 117.01 -31.50 56.14
N TYR A 124 118.33 -31.54 56.01
CA TYR A 124 119.23 -32.17 56.98
C TYR A 124 120.59 -31.47 57.01
N GLN A 125 121.00 -31.10 58.22
CA GLN A 125 122.27 -30.46 58.59
C GLN A 125 123.33 -31.51 59.00
N ILE A 126 124.59 -31.16 58.81
CA ILE A 126 125.80 -31.89 59.24
C ILE A 126 126.34 -31.26 60.54
N PRO A 127 126.95 -32.04 61.44
CA PRO A 127 128.07 -31.53 62.23
C PRO A 127 129.35 -32.40 62.16
N ASN A 128 130.47 -31.67 62.21
CA ASN A 128 131.86 -32.11 62.31
C ASN A 128 132.19 -32.74 63.68
N GLN A 129 133.20 -33.63 63.73
CA GLN A 129 134.51 -33.38 64.38
C GLN A 129 135.35 -34.67 64.56
N GLU A 130 136.60 -34.59 64.09
CA GLU A 130 137.89 -34.98 64.72
C GLU A 130 138.10 -36.42 65.24
N ARG A 131 138.96 -37.21 64.55
CA ARG A 131 140.37 -37.54 64.89
C ARG A 131 140.57 -38.39 66.16
N GLU A 132 140.82 -39.69 66.00
CA GLU A 132 142.09 -40.39 66.30
C GLU A 132 141.93 -41.94 66.26
N THR A 133 143.06 -42.61 66.04
CA THR A 133 143.37 -44.02 65.70
C THR A 133 143.11 -45.01 66.86
N VAL A 134 142.51 -46.21 66.74
CA VAL A 134 142.93 -47.56 66.20
C VAL A 134 141.75 -48.56 66.51
N PRO A 135 141.46 -49.72 65.85
CA PRO A 135 142.07 -50.40 64.69
C PRO A 135 141.11 -50.64 63.50
N MET A 136 141.68 -50.75 62.29
CA MET A 136 141.03 -51.00 60.99
C MET A 136 139.92 -52.07 60.94
N LEU A 137 139.97 -53.09 61.80
CA LEU A 137 139.00 -54.20 61.83
C LEU A 137 137.60 -53.77 62.28
N SER A 138 137.48 -52.95 63.31
CA SER A 138 136.19 -52.42 63.77
C SER A 138 135.56 -51.44 62.77
N HIS A 139 136.40 -50.72 62.02
CA HIS A 139 135.94 -49.82 60.97
C HIS A 139 135.44 -50.59 59.74
N LEU A 140 136.17 -51.63 59.31
CA LEU A 140 135.74 -52.51 58.21
C LEU A 140 134.47 -53.28 58.56
N GLU A 141 134.33 -53.78 59.79
CA GLU A 141 133.09 -54.43 60.27
C GLU A 141 131.92 -53.44 60.28
N ASN A 142 132.10 -52.22 60.77
CA ASN A 142 131.07 -51.18 60.74
C ASN A 142 130.70 -50.75 59.31
N VAL A 143 131.67 -50.68 58.39
CA VAL A 143 131.41 -50.37 56.98
C VAL A 143 130.67 -51.51 56.31
N LEU A 144 131.06 -52.77 56.57
CA LEU A 144 130.35 -53.97 56.09
C LEU A 144 128.93 -54.06 56.67
N GLU A 145 128.72 -53.74 57.93
CA GLU A 145 127.38 -53.68 58.55
C GLU A 145 126.52 -52.56 57.95
N LYS A 146 127.10 -51.37 57.71
CA LYS A 146 126.42 -50.27 57.03
C LYS A 146 126.06 -50.63 55.58
N GLU A 147 126.95 -51.27 54.85
CA GLU A 147 126.69 -51.76 53.48
C GLU A 147 125.62 -52.86 53.46
N ARG A 148 125.65 -53.80 54.42
CA ARG A 148 124.62 -54.84 54.58
C ARG A 148 123.26 -54.20 54.92
N ALA A 149 123.23 -53.25 55.84
CA ALA A 149 122.01 -52.53 56.20
C ALA A 149 121.46 -51.73 55.01
N HIS A 150 122.32 -51.06 54.25
CA HIS A 150 121.93 -50.34 53.03
C HIS A 150 121.41 -51.29 51.95
N THR A 151 122.05 -52.45 51.76
CA THR A 151 121.60 -53.50 50.83
C THR A 151 120.22 -54.06 51.25
N ILE A 152 120.00 -54.27 52.55
CA ILE A 152 118.70 -54.71 53.08
C ILE A 152 117.63 -53.63 52.86
N GLN A 153 117.94 -52.36 53.10
CA GLN A 153 117.01 -51.25 52.85
C GLN A 153 116.65 -51.11 51.36
N ILE A 154 117.64 -51.19 50.46
CA ILE A 154 117.40 -51.17 49.01
C ILE A 154 116.52 -52.35 48.60
N LYS A 155 116.83 -53.56 49.10
CA LYS A 155 116.03 -54.75 48.82
C LYS A 155 114.58 -54.60 49.32
N GLN A 156 114.38 -54.13 50.55
CA GLN A 156 113.04 -53.89 51.10
C GLN A 156 112.27 -52.84 50.29
N ARG A 157 112.93 -51.78 49.83
CA ARG A 157 112.31 -50.76 48.97
C ARG A 157 111.91 -51.34 47.61
N LEU A 158 112.80 -52.10 46.97
CA LEU A 158 112.50 -52.75 45.69
C LEU A 158 111.38 -53.79 45.82
N GLU A 159 111.33 -54.53 46.93
CA GLU A 159 110.24 -55.47 47.23
C GLU A 159 108.90 -54.74 47.44
N ALA A 160 108.90 -53.60 48.15
CA ALA A 160 107.70 -52.78 48.33
C ALA A 160 107.21 -52.16 47.00
N GLU A 161 108.13 -51.63 46.18
CA GLU A 161 107.80 -51.11 44.83
C GLU A 161 107.26 -52.23 43.91
N LEU A 162 107.81 -53.44 44.01
CA LEU A 162 107.33 -54.60 43.28
C LEU A 162 105.92 -55.01 43.73
N GLU A 163 105.63 -55.03 45.02
CA GLU A 163 104.29 -55.32 45.55
C GLU A 163 103.27 -54.26 45.12
N GLU A 164 103.64 -52.98 45.10
CA GLU A 164 102.77 -51.89 44.65
C GLU A 164 102.44 -52.02 43.16
N LEU A 165 103.45 -52.29 42.32
CA LEU A 165 103.26 -52.56 40.89
C LEU A 165 102.37 -53.77 40.67
N GLN A 166 102.58 -54.86 41.41
CA GLN A 166 101.72 -56.05 41.30
C GLN A 166 100.28 -55.79 41.75
N ARG A 167 100.07 -54.95 42.77
CA ARG A 167 98.71 -54.53 43.18
C ARG A 167 98.05 -53.68 42.10
N LYS A 168 98.81 -52.77 41.49
CA LYS A 168 98.31 -51.94 40.39
C LYS A 168 97.93 -52.80 39.19
N ASP A 169 98.78 -53.74 38.77
CA ASP A 169 98.49 -54.68 37.68
C ASP A 169 97.22 -55.50 37.95
N ARG A 170 97.02 -55.98 39.19
CA ARG A 170 95.79 -56.71 39.56
C ARG A 170 94.54 -55.82 39.51
N ASN A 171 94.64 -54.57 39.93
CA ASN A 171 93.54 -53.61 39.87
C ASN A 171 93.21 -53.25 38.43
N ASP A 172 94.23 -52.96 37.61
CA ASP A 172 94.07 -52.65 36.20
C ASP A 172 93.42 -53.85 35.46
N LEU A 173 93.87 -55.09 35.74
CA LEU A 173 93.25 -56.30 35.19
C LEU A 173 91.76 -56.42 35.56
N ARG A 174 91.40 -56.11 36.82
CA ARG A 174 89.99 -56.10 37.25
C ARG A 174 89.17 -55.05 36.50
N THR A 175 89.70 -53.84 36.33
CA THR A 175 88.99 -52.79 35.57
C THR A 175 88.83 -53.16 34.10
N ILE A 176 89.84 -53.78 33.47
CA ILE A 176 89.76 -54.29 32.11
C ILE A 176 88.63 -55.32 32.00
N GLN A 177 88.55 -56.28 32.92
CA GLN A 177 87.50 -57.30 32.92
C GLN A 177 86.10 -56.69 33.11
N GLU A 178 85.95 -55.67 33.95
CA GLU A 178 84.69 -54.92 34.11
C GLU A 178 84.30 -54.19 32.81
N PHE A 179 85.25 -53.57 32.11
CA PHE A 179 84.99 -52.96 30.81
C PHE A 179 84.66 -53.99 29.73
N GLU A 180 85.33 -55.14 29.70
CA GLU A 180 85.04 -56.23 28.77
C GLU A 180 83.61 -56.76 28.95
N ASN A 181 83.19 -56.98 30.20
CA ASN A 181 81.81 -57.40 30.52
C ASN A 181 80.80 -56.35 30.05
N LYS A 182 81.05 -55.06 30.33
CA LYS A 182 80.16 -53.97 29.89
C LYS A 182 80.10 -53.87 28.37
N CYS A 183 81.22 -54.06 27.67
CA CYS A 183 81.26 -54.11 26.21
C CYS A 183 80.47 -55.30 25.66
N ALA A 184 80.53 -56.47 26.31
CA ALA A 184 79.73 -57.64 25.94
C ALA A 184 78.22 -57.36 26.09
N ASP A 185 77.80 -56.76 27.22
CA ASP A 185 76.40 -56.40 27.46
C ASP A 185 75.87 -55.39 26.44
N LEU A 186 76.64 -54.32 26.18
CA LEU A 186 76.29 -53.32 25.17
C LEU A 186 76.22 -53.92 23.76
N ASN A 187 77.11 -54.87 23.44
CA ASN A 187 77.07 -55.58 22.16
C ASN A 187 75.81 -56.45 22.02
N ASN A 188 75.39 -57.12 23.10
CA ASN A 188 74.15 -57.89 23.11
C ASN A 188 72.92 -56.99 22.98
N GLN A 189 72.88 -55.86 23.70
CA GLN A 189 71.81 -54.86 23.55
C GLN A 189 71.74 -54.30 22.14
N ASN A 190 72.88 -53.96 21.53
CA ASN A 190 72.93 -53.48 20.15
C ASN A 190 72.45 -54.53 19.15
N ARG A 191 72.74 -55.82 19.37
CA ARG A 191 72.21 -56.91 18.53
C ARG A 191 70.68 -57.02 18.65
N MET A 192 70.15 -56.95 19.87
CA MET A 192 68.69 -56.97 20.10
C MET A 192 67.99 -55.77 19.45
N LEU A 193 68.52 -54.56 19.64
CA LEU A 193 67.96 -53.35 19.02
C LEU A 193 68.00 -53.40 17.49
N LYS A 194 69.06 -53.95 16.89
CA LYS A 194 69.11 -54.17 15.44
C LYS A 194 67.99 -55.09 14.96
N PHE A 195 67.75 -56.19 15.67
CA PHE A 195 66.66 -57.11 15.35
C PHE A 195 65.29 -56.45 15.48
N ASP A 196 65.04 -55.68 16.54
CA ASP A 196 63.77 -54.97 16.71
C ASP A 196 63.56 -53.89 15.62
N ILE A 197 64.63 -53.19 15.22
CA ILE A 197 64.56 -52.23 14.10
C ILE A 197 64.21 -52.95 12.79
N GLU A 198 64.79 -54.10 12.52
CA GLU A 198 64.49 -54.90 11.32
C GLU A 198 63.02 -55.39 11.35
N ARG A 199 62.56 -55.92 12.49
CA ARG A 199 61.15 -56.33 12.66
C ARG A 199 60.18 -55.17 12.42
N LEU A 200 60.42 -54.01 13.04
CA LEU A 200 59.57 -52.83 12.87
C LEU A 200 59.58 -52.30 11.44
N ARG A 201 60.70 -52.41 10.71
CA ARG A 201 60.76 -52.05 9.29
C ARG A 201 59.89 -52.97 8.45
N GLU A 202 59.91 -54.27 8.70
CA GLU A 202 59.05 -55.23 7.99
C GLU A 202 57.56 -54.97 8.26
N GLU A 203 57.20 -54.74 9.53
CA GLU A 203 55.82 -54.37 9.91
C GLU A 203 55.37 -53.08 9.21
N PHE A 204 56.24 -52.06 9.15
CA PHE A 204 55.95 -50.80 8.46
C PHE A 204 55.70 -51.02 6.96
N ILE A 205 56.51 -51.84 6.30
CA ILE A 205 56.34 -52.16 4.87
C ILE A 205 55.00 -52.85 4.62
N ILE A 206 54.58 -53.76 5.50
CA ILE A 206 53.29 -54.45 5.38
C ILE A 206 52.14 -53.44 5.53
N ILE A 207 52.20 -52.58 6.54
CA ILE A 207 51.18 -51.54 6.78
C ILE A 207 51.11 -50.58 5.59
N GLU A 208 52.24 -50.16 5.03
CA GLU A 208 52.30 -49.29 3.87
C GLU A 208 51.65 -49.94 2.63
N LYS A 209 51.95 -51.21 2.37
CA LYS A 209 51.31 -51.97 1.28
C LYS A 209 49.79 -52.07 1.45
N ASN A 210 49.34 -52.40 2.66
CA ASN A 210 47.91 -52.50 2.97
C ASN A 210 47.20 -51.15 2.79
N ASN A 211 47.81 -50.05 3.28
CA ASN A 211 47.26 -48.71 3.10
C ASN A 211 47.16 -48.31 1.62
N ILE A 212 48.18 -48.64 0.81
CA ILE A 212 48.14 -48.41 -0.64
C ILE A 212 46.98 -49.19 -1.28
N GLU A 213 46.75 -50.43 -0.87
CA GLU A 213 45.65 -51.25 -1.39
C GLU A 213 44.27 -50.72 -0.97
N TYR A 214 44.11 -50.28 0.27
CA TYR A 214 42.89 -49.61 0.73
C TYR A 214 42.63 -48.32 -0.05
N ILE A 215 43.66 -47.49 -0.27
CA ILE A 215 43.53 -46.26 -1.06
C ILE A 215 43.08 -46.59 -2.48
N LYS A 216 43.72 -47.55 -3.16
CA LYS A 216 43.33 -47.98 -4.51
C LYS A 216 41.86 -48.42 -4.56
N THR A 217 41.44 -49.24 -3.60
CA THR A 217 40.05 -49.72 -3.52
C THR A 217 39.06 -48.57 -3.32
N HIS A 218 39.40 -47.59 -2.49
CA HIS A 218 38.57 -46.41 -2.27
C HIS A 218 38.54 -45.49 -3.50
N GLU A 219 39.66 -45.31 -4.18
CA GLU A 219 39.73 -44.55 -5.44
C GLU A 219 38.87 -45.19 -6.54
N GLU A 220 38.88 -46.51 -6.66
CA GLU A 220 38.02 -47.24 -7.60
C GLU A 220 36.53 -47.06 -7.29
N ARG A 221 36.16 -47.12 -6.00
CA ARG A 221 34.79 -46.84 -5.56
C ARG A 221 34.38 -45.40 -5.83
N LEU A 222 35.26 -44.43 -5.62
CA LEU A 222 35.02 -43.03 -5.93
C LEU A 222 34.80 -42.84 -7.43
N ARG A 223 35.65 -43.41 -8.28
CA ARG A 223 35.48 -43.35 -9.75
C ARG A 223 34.16 -43.97 -10.21
N SER A 224 33.76 -45.10 -9.63
CA SER A 224 32.48 -45.75 -9.93
C SER A 224 31.29 -44.87 -9.50
N ASN A 225 31.36 -44.27 -8.32
CA ASN A 225 30.33 -43.36 -7.83
C ASN A 225 30.24 -42.08 -8.69
N ASP A 226 31.38 -41.51 -9.09
CA ASP A 226 31.42 -40.33 -9.97
C ASP A 226 30.77 -40.64 -11.34
N PHE A 227 31.04 -41.84 -11.88
CA PHE A 227 30.39 -42.31 -13.10
C PHE A 227 28.87 -42.42 -12.94
N LEU A 228 28.39 -43.03 -11.86
CA LEU A 228 26.95 -43.15 -11.57
C LEU A 228 26.29 -41.80 -11.37
N ILE A 229 26.93 -40.88 -10.64
CA ILE A 229 26.44 -39.51 -10.46
C ILE A 229 26.32 -38.81 -11.81
N HIS A 230 27.33 -38.91 -12.66
CA HIS A 230 27.29 -38.32 -14.00
C HIS A 230 26.16 -38.91 -14.86
N GLU A 231 25.97 -40.24 -14.83
CA GLU A 231 24.89 -40.90 -15.56
C GLU A 231 23.51 -40.47 -15.06
N MET A 232 23.32 -40.39 -13.74
CA MET A 232 22.08 -39.91 -13.12
C MET A 232 21.81 -38.44 -13.49
N GLN A 233 22.82 -37.56 -13.41
CA GLN A 233 22.70 -36.16 -13.80
C GLN A 233 22.30 -36.02 -15.27
N LYS A 234 22.90 -36.82 -16.16
CA LYS A 234 22.53 -36.85 -17.59
C LYS A 234 21.09 -37.31 -17.80
N LYS A 235 20.65 -38.35 -17.09
CA LYS A 235 19.24 -38.82 -17.14
C LYS A 235 18.28 -37.75 -16.62
N HIS A 236 18.60 -37.09 -15.51
CA HIS A 236 17.78 -36.02 -14.96
C HIS A 236 17.69 -34.82 -15.90
N ALA A 237 18.80 -34.39 -16.51
CA ALA A 237 18.81 -33.31 -17.50
C ALA A 237 17.91 -33.64 -18.70
N ASN A 238 18.05 -34.84 -19.27
CA ASN A 238 17.21 -35.29 -20.39
C ASN A 238 15.71 -35.36 -20.02
N ASN A 239 15.39 -35.82 -18.81
CA ASN A 239 14.01 -35.87 -18.34
C ASN A 239 13.43 -34.46 -18.13
N LEU A 240 14.21 -33.55 -17.57
CA LEU A 240 13.82 -32.16 -17.40
C LEU A 240 13.56 -31.50 -18.76
N ASP A 241 14.44 -31.70 -19.73
CA ASP A 241 14.28 -31.16 -21.10
C ASP A 241 13.00 -31.69 -21.77
N LYS A 242 12.69 -32.98 -21.62
CA LYS A 242 11.44 -33.56 -22.12
C LYS A 242 10.21 -32.91 -21.48
N ILE A 243 10.20 -32.78 -20.15
CA ILE A 243 9.10 -32.15 -19.42
C ILE A 243 8.93 -30.68 -19.86
N ILE A 244 10.02 -29.94 -20.02
CA ILE A 244 10.00 -28.56 -20.52
C ILE A 244 9.41 -28.50 -21.93
N GLN A 245 9.82 -29.40 -22.83
CA GLN A 245 9.29 -29.45 -24.19
C GLN A 245 7.79 -29.77 -24.22
N GLU A 246 7.34 -30.76 -23.44
CA GLU A 246 5.93 -31.13 -23.33
C GLU A 246 5.08 -29.99 -22.75
N ASN A 247 5.55 -29.33 -21.69
CA ASN A 247 4.85 -28.20 -21.09
C ASN A 247 4.80 -27.01 -22.04
N ASN A 248 5.89 -26.68 -22.73
CA ASN A 248 5.91 -25.61 -23.74
C ASN A 248 4.99 -25.93 -24.93
N PHE A 249 4.83 -27.20 -25.30
CA PHE A 249 3.85 -27.61 -26.30
C PHE A 249 2.42 -27.38 -25.80
N ARG A 250 2.07 -27.88 -24.61
CA ARG A 250 0.75 -27.68 -24.00
C ARG A 250 0.38 -26.21 -23.84
N ILE A 251 1.31 -25.37 -23.39
CA ILE A 251 1.10 -23.92 -23.27
C ILE A 251 0.79 -23.31 -24.63
N ARG A 252 1.52 -23.69 -25.68
CA ARG A 252 1.27 -23.18 -27.04
C ARG A 252 -0.10 -23.59 -27.59
N GLU A 253 -0.52 -24.83 -27.35
CA GLU A 253 -1.88 -25.28 -27.72
C GLU A 253 -2.95 -24.50 -26.97
N LEU A 254 -2.81 -24.34 -25.65
CA LEU A 254 -3.74 -23.57 -24.84
C LEU A 254 -3.83 -22.10 -25.30
N VAL A 255 -2.69 -21.46 -25.58
CA VAL A 255 -2.67 -20.09 -26.11
C VAL A 255 -3.42 -20.02 -27.44
N ARG A 256 -3.16 -20.95 -28.37
CA ARG A 256 -3.85 -21.00 -29.66
C ARG A 256 -5.36 -21.18 -29.50
N ASP A 257 -5.79 -22.06 -28.59
CA ASP A 257 -7.21 -22.30 -28.32
C ASP A 257 -7.89 -21.07 -27.74
N TRP A 258 -7.25 -20.40 -26.78
CA TRP A 258 -7.77 -19.17 -26.17
C TRP A 258 -7.80 -18.01 -27.16
N GLU A 259 -6.76 -17.82 -27.98
CA GLU A 259 -6.77 -16.85 -29.08
C GLU A 259 -7.93 -17.12 -30.06
N GLY A 260 -8.20 -18.38 -30.38
CA GLY A 260 -9.34 -18.77 -31.19
C GLY A 260 -10.68 -18.39 -30.57
N ARG A 261 -10.86 -18.66 -29.27
CA ARG A 261 -12.06 -18.27 -28.51
C ARG A 261 -12.23 -16.75 -28.42
N CYS A 262 -11.14 -16.02 -28.19
CA CYS A 262 -11.17 -14.55 -28.17
C CYS A 262 -11.63 -13.99 -29.51
N LYS A 263 -11.07 -14.47 -30.63
CA LYS A 263 -11.50 -14.04 -31.98
C LYS A 263 -12.97 -14.33 -32.25
N GLN A 264 -13.47 -15.49 -31.82
CA GLN A 264 -14.90 -15.82 -31.95
C GLN A 264 -15.79 -14.89 -31.11
N LEU A 265 -15.36 -14.54 -29.90
CA LEU A 265 -16.07 -13.60 -29.05
C LEU A 265 -16.06 -12.18 -29.63
N GLU A 266 -14.91 -11.72 -30.12
CA GLU A 266 -14.77 -10.42 -30.80
C GLU A 266 -15.72 -10.31 -32.00
N GLU A 267 -15.80 -11.35 -32.83
CA GLU A 267 -16.72 -11.36 -33.97
C GLU A 267 -18.19 -11.36 -33.51
N ARG A 268 -18.54 -12.11 -32.46
CA ARG A 268 -19.90 -12.08 -31.90
C ARG A 268 -20.26 -10.71 -31.35
N VAL A 269 -19.32 -10.04 -30.66
CA VAL A 269 -19.53 -8.66 -30.16
C VAL A 269 -19.75 -7.72 -31.33
N ARG A 270 -18.94 -7.81 -32.39
CA ARG A 270 -19.10 -6.99 -33.60
C ARG A 270 -20.47 -7.17 -34.25
N ILE A 271 -20.97 -8.40 -34.34
CA ILE A 271 -22.31 -8.69 -34.89
C ILE A 271 -23.38 -8.03 -34.02
N VAL A 272 -23.34 -8.21 -32.71
CA VAL A 272 -24.31 -7.62 -31.77
C VAL A 272 -24.26 -6.09 -31.79
N GLU A 273 -23.08 -5.49 -31.93
CA GLU A 273 -22.93 -4.03 -32.10
C GLU A 273 -23.59 -3.54 -33.39
N SER A 274 -23.43 -4.28 -34.50
CA SER A 274 -24.08 -3.96 -35.78
C SER A 274 -25.61 -4.06 -35.67
N GLU A 275 -26.12 -5.14 -35.07
CA GLU A 275 -27.56 -5.31 -34.82
C GLU A 275 -28.11 -4.20 -33.90
N GLY A 276 -27.35 -3.82 -32.88
CA GLY A 276 -27.69 -2.72 -31.98
C GLY A 276 -27.79 -1.37 -32.71
N GLN A 277 -26.86 -1.09 -33.63
CA GLN A 277 -26.90 0.11 -34.46
C GLN A 277 -28.12 0.12 -35.41
N GLU A 278 -28.45 -1.02 -36.01
CA GLU A 278 -29.62 -1.15 -36.88
C GLU A 278 -30.93 -0.91 -36.11
N LEU A 279 -31.07 -1.52 -34.92
CA LEU A 279 -32.23 -1.30 -34.04
C LEU A 279 -32.33 0.16 -33.57
N GLU A 280 -31.21 0.84 -33.30
CA GLU A 280 -31.22 2.26 -32.93
C GLU A 280 -31.72 3.14 -34.09
N LEU A 281 -31.33 2.83 -35.34
CA LEU A 281 -31.83 3.51 -36.53
C LEU A 281 -33.32 3.24 -36.75
N GLU A 282 -33.79 2.01 -36.56
CA GLU A 282 -35.21 1.68 -36.63
C GLU A 282 -36.02 2.41 -35.57
N LEU A 283 -35.52 2.49 -34.33
CA LEU A 283 -36.16 3.22 -33.25
C LEU A 283 -36.32 4.71 -33.61
N LYS A 284 -35.27 5.34 -34.15
CA LYS A 284 -35.34 6.73 -34.63
C LYS A 284 -36.40 6.91 -35.71
N ARG A 285 -36.43 6.03 -36.72
CA ARG A 285 -37.47 6.06 -37.78
C ARG A 285 -38.89 5.92 -37.23
N VAL A 286 -39.09 5.04 -36.24
CA VAL A 286 -40.41 4.86 -35.61
C VAL A 286 -40.80 6.10 -34.78
N GLN A 287 -39.85 6.71 -34.08
CA GLN A 287 -40.08 7.95 -33.34
C GLN A 287 -40.44 9.12 -34.26
N GLU A 288 -39.75 9.27 -35.39
CA GLU A 288 -40.08 10.27 -36.43
C GLU A 288 -41.48 10.03 -36.98
N LYS A 289 -41.82 8.80 -37.39
CA LYS A 289 -43.17 8.46 -37.87
C LYS A 289 -44.26 8.73 -36.83
N LYS A 290 -43.97 8.46 -35.55
CA LYS A 290 -44.90 8.76 -34.46
C LYS A 290 -45.14 10.27 -34.37
N LEU A 291 -44.07 11.08 -34.45
CA LEU A 291 -44.18 12.54 -34.41
C LEU A 291 -45.00 13.06 -35.59
N ASP A 292 -44.71 12.58 -36.80
CA ASP A 292 -45.46 12.95 -38.02
C ASP A 292 -46.95 12.61 -37.89
N LEU A 293 -47.28 11.44 -37.35
CA LEU A 293 -48.66 11.04 -37.11
C LEU A 293 -49.33 11.89 -36.03
N GLN A 294 -48.61 12.27 -34.97
CA GLN A 294 -49.13 13.18 -33.94
C GLN A 294 -49.44 14.56 -34.52
N VAL A 295 -48.52 15.13 -35.30
CA VAL A 295 -48.72 16.42 -35.97
C VAL A 295 -49.94 16.36 -36.89
N LYS A 296 -50.06 15.32 -37.72
CA LYS A 296 -51.24 15.13 -38.60
C LYS A 296 -52.53 15.00 -37.81
N HIS A 297 -52.52 14.27 -36.70
CA HIS A 297 -53.70 14.13 -35.86
C HIS A 297 -54.12 15.45 -35.23
N ASP A 298 -53.16 16.24 -34.74
CA ASP A 298 -53.41 17.56 -34.17
C ASP A 298 -53.95 18.54 -35.23
N GLU A 299 -53.40 18.51 -36.45
CA GLU A 299 -53.91 19.27 -37.60
C GLU A 299 -55.37 18.88 -37.92
N GLU A 300 -55.67 17.58 -38.00
CA GLU A 300 -57.04 17.09 -38.23
C GLU A 300 -58.02 17.51 -37.13
N LEU A 301 -57.58 17.50 -35.86
CA LEU A 301 -58.39 17.96 -34.73
C LEU A 301 -58.69 19.47 -34.80
N ILE A 302 -57.70 20.28 -35.17
CA ILE A 302 -57.87 21.72 -35.38
C ILE A 302 -58.87 21.98 -36.51
N ASP A 303 -58.70 21.29 -37.64
CA ASP A 303 -59.58 21.37 -38.81
C ASP A 303 -61.02 20.98 -38.47
N LEU A 304 -61.20 19.93 -37.66
CA LEU A 304 -62.50 19.47 -37.21
C LEU A 304 -63.14 20.49 -36.25
N ALA A 305 -62.35 21.02 -35.30
CA ALA A 305 -62.82 22.03 -34.36
C ALA A 305 -63.30 23.30 -35.09
N GLN A 306 -62.53 23.78 -36.08
CA GLN A 306 -62.92 24.92 -36.92
C GLN A 306 -64.21 24.63 -37.69
N ARG A 307 -64.35 23.46 -38.31
CA ARG A 307 -65.58 23.08 -39.02
C ARG A 307 -66.80 22.99 -38.10
N VAL A 308 -66.62 22.51 -36.87
CA VAL A 308 -67.71 22.46 -35.87
C VAL A 308 -68.10 23.87 -35.46
N GLU A 309 -67.11 24.74 -35.19
CA GLU A 309 -67.34 26.14 -34.83
C GLU A 309 -68.04 26.91 -35.96
N GLU A 310 -67.58 26.77 -37.20
CA GLU A 310 -68.21 27.37 -38.38
C GLU A 310 -69.65 26.88 -38.56
N ASN A 311 -69.91 25.57 -38.39
CA ASN A 311 -71.26 25.02 -38.50
C ASN A 311 -72.19 25.55 -37.40
N GLU A 312 -71.73 25.65 -36.16
CA GLU A 312 -72.52 26.25 -35.07
C GLU A 312 -72.73 27.74 -35.29
N ASN A 313 -71.71 28.49 -35.70
CA ASN A 313 -71.84 29.90 -36.07
C ASN A 313 -72.83 30.10 -37.22
N ASN A 314 -72.80 29.26 -38.25
CA ASN A 314 -73.76 29.30 -39.35
C ASN A 314 -75.20 29.01 -38.88
N LYS A 315 -75.40 28.07 -37.95
CA LYS A 315 -76.71 27.84 -37.32
C LYS A 315 -77.17 29.06 -36.52
N TYR A 316 -76.28 29.65 -35.72
CA TYR A 316 -76.59 30.86 -34.94
C TYR A 316 -76.95 32.03 -35.86
N ILE A 317 -76.20 32.27 -36.93
CA ILE A 317 -76.49 33.30 -37.94
C ILE A 317 -77.84 33.03 -38.62
N SER A 318 -78.11 31.79 -39.03
CA SER A 318 -79.41 31.43 -39.64
C SER A 318 -80.58 31.68 -38.68
N ASN A 319 -80.43 31.30 -37.41
CA ASN A 319 -81.44 31.54 -36.38
C ASN A 319 -81.63 33.05 -36.14
N LEU A 320 -80.54 33.81 -36.08
CA LEU A 320 -80.55 35.25 -35.89
C LEU A 320 -81.25 35.97 -37.06
N ASN A 321 -80.91 35.64 -38.31
CA ASN A 321 -81.59 36.14 -39.51
C ASN A 321 -83.09 35.82 -39.51
N THR A 322 -83.47 34.64 -39.02
CA THR A 322 -84.88 34.24 -38.90
C THR A 322 -85.60 35.06 -37.84
N LEU A 323 -84.96 35.29 -36.69
CA LEU A 323 -85.48 36.13 -35.62
C LEU A 323 -85.61 37.59 -36.07
N GLU A 324 -84.60 38.14 -36.76
CA GLU A 324 -84.64 39.48 -37.34
C GLU A 324 -85.78 39.62 -38.35
N SER A 325 -85.99 38.62 -39.22
CA SER A 325 -87.12 38.61 -40.15
C SER A 325 -88.46 38.63 -39.43
N LYS A 326 -88.60 37.89 -38.33
CA LYS A 326 -89.80 37.91 -37.47
C LYS A 326 -89.98 39.25 -36.79
N ILE A 327 -88.92 39.84 -36.24
CA ILE A 327 -88.95 41.19 -35.63
C ILE A 327 -89.42 42.20 -36.67
N LYS A 328 -88.82 42.21 -37.85
CA LYS A 328 -89.20 43.11 -38.95
C LYS A 328 -90.67 42.92 -39.38
N ALA A 329 -91.17 41.69 -39.41
CA ALA A 329 -92.59 41.43 -39.67
C ALA A 329 -93.50 41.99 -38.57
N ILE A 330 -93.11 41.85 -37.29
CA ILE A 330 -93.82 42.44 -36.16
C ILE A 330 -93.79 43.97 -36.23
N GLU A 331 -92.64 44.58 -36.53
CA GLU A 331 -92.48 46.03 -36.70
C GLU A 331 -93.36 46.55 -37.83
N ASN A 332 -93.33 45.91 -39.01
CA ASN A 332 -94.22 46.26 -40.12
C ASN A 332 -95.70 46.12 -39.74
N GLY A 333 -96.05 45.07 -38.98
CA GLY A 333 -97.40 44.87 -38.47
C GLY A 333 -97.82 45.97 -37.49
N LYS A 334 -96.91 46.36 -36.59
CA LYS A 334 -97.11 47.49 -35.66
C LYS A 334 -97.30 48.80 -36.43
N ASP A 335 -96.47 49.09 -37.43
CA ASP A 335 -96.58 50.30 -38.25
C ASP A 335 -97.88 50.33 -39.05
N TYR A 336 -98.32 49.19 -39.58
CA TYR A 336 -99.63 49.05 -40.21
C TYR A 336 -100.77 49.34 -39.22
N GLN A 337 -100.71 48.79 -38.00
CA GLN A 337 -101.69 49.07 -36.96
C GLN A 337 -101.70 50.53 -36.53
N ILE A 338 -100.52 51.17 -36.41
CA ILE A 338 -100.41 52.59 -36.13
C ILE A 338 -101.09 53.41 -37.23
N LYS A 339 -100.81 53.14 -38.51
CA LYS A 339 -101.49 53.80 -39.63
C LYS A 339 -103.00 53.59 -39.61
N ARG A 340 -103.46 52.36 -39.40
CA ARG A 340 -104.89 52.03 -39.32
C ARG A 340 -105.57 52.76 -38.16
N ASN A 341 -104.92 52.84 -37.01
CA ASN A 341 -105.43 53.60 -35.86
C ASN A 341 -105.46 55.10 -36.14
N GLN A 342 -104.47 55.65 -36.86
CA GLN A 342 -104.49 57.05 -37.28
C GLN A 342 -105.62 57.34 -38.29
N GLU A 343 -105.89 56.43 -39.23
CA GLU A 343 -107.03 56.52 -40.16
C GLU A 343 -108.37 56.47 -39.42
N LEU A 344 -108.54 55.50 -38.51
CA LEU A 344 -109.74 55.39 -37.68
C LEU A 344 -109.93 56.64 -36.82
N ALA A 345 -108.87 57.17 -36.22
CA ALA A 345 -108.94 58.41 -35.44
C ALA A 345 -109.45 59.58 -36.30
N LYS A 346 -108.98 59.71 -37.55
CA LYS A 346 -109.52 60.70 -38.50
C LYS A 346 -110.98 60.45 -38.86
N GLU A 347 -111.38 59.21 -39.12
CA GLU A 347 -112.78 58.86 -39.39
C GLU A 347 -113.69 59.21 -38.20
N TYR A 348 -113.21 58.98 -36.96
CA TYR A 348 -113.92 59.36 -35.74
C TYR A 348 -113.99 60.88 -35.59
N GLU A 349 -112.90 61.62 -35.83
CA GLU A 349 -112.91 63.09 -35.84
C GLU A 349 -113.89 63.66 -36.89
N GLU A 350 -113.91 63.11 -38.11
CA GLU A 350 -114.84 63.52 -39.17
C GLU A 350 -116.30 63.23 -38.80
N ARG A 351 -116.57 62.07 -38.18
CA ARG A 351 -117.91 61.75 -37.67
C ARG A 351 -118.33 62.69 -36.54
N ASP A 352 -117.41 63.03 -35.64
CA ASP A 352 -117.69 63.93 -34.52
C ASP A 352 -117.97 65.37 -35.00
N ILE A 353 -117.24 65.83 -36.02
CA ILE A 353 -117.52 67.09 -36.71
C ILE A 353 -118.92 67.06 -37.36
N LYS A 354 -119.25 65.99 -38.10
CA LYS A 354 -120.58 65.83 -38.71
C LYS A 354 -121.69 65.83 -37.67
N ALA A 355 -121.55 65.04 -36.61
CA ALA A 355 -122.51 64.97 -35.52
C ALA A 355 -122.67 66.33 -34.82
N SER A 356 -121.56 67.07 -34.64
CA SER A 356 -121.60 68.42 -34.07
C SER A 356 -122.33 69.44 -34.96
N VAL A 357 -122.17 69.34 -36.29
CA VAL A 357 -122.91 70.19 -37.25
C VAL A 357 -124.40 69.87 -37.23
N GLU A 358 -124.78 68.59 -37.22
CA GLU A 358 -126.18 68.16 -37.10
C GLU A 358 -126.80 68.60 -35.76
N LEU A 359 -126.06 68.48 -34.65
CA LEU A 359 -126.46 68.98 -33.34
C LEU A 359 -126.69 70.49 -33.34
N ARG A 360 -125.82 71.26 -34.02
CA ARG A 360 -125.92 72.72 -34.10
C ARG A 360 -127.14 73.14 -34.92
N ALA A 361 -127.42 72.45 -36.04
CA ALA A 361 -128.63 72.68 -36.84
C ALA A 361 -129.92 72.37 -36.04
N LEU A 362 -129.95 71.26 -35.31
CA LEU A 362 -131.09 70.91 -34.44
C LEU A 362 -131.25 71.91 -33.28
N GLN A 363 -130.15 72.47 -32.75
CA GLN A 363 -130.20 73.50 -31.71
C GLN A 363 -130.78 74.82 -32.23
N GLU A 364 -130.41 75.25 -33.44
CA GLU A 364 -130.98 76.44 -34.09
C GLU A 364 -132.49 76.28 -34.33
N GLU A 365 -132.91 75.13 -34.84
CA GLU A 365 -134.33 74.81 -35.10
C GLU A 365 -135.17 74.80 -33.81
N LEU A 366 -134.59 74.30 -32.71
CA LEU A 366 -135.22 74.29 -31.38
C LEU A 366 -135.31 75.71 -30.79
N GLN A 367 -134.36 76.59 -31.12
CA GLN A 367 -134.35 77.98 -30.68
C GLN A 367 -135.43 78.80 -31.41
N ASP A 368 -135.61 78.59 -32.72
CA ASP A 368 -136.69 79.20 -33.50
C ASP A 368 -138.08 78.77 -33.01
N LEU A 369 -138.27 77.47 -32.74
CA LEU A 369 -139.51 76.94 -32.19
C LEU A 369 -139.83 77.51 -30.80
N LYS A 370 -138.82 77.74 -29.96
CA LYS A 370 -139.00 78.41 -28.66
C LYS A 370 -139.40 79.88 -28.82
N GLY A 371 -138.84 80.59 -29.79
CA GLY A 371 -139.21 81.98 -30.11
C GLY A 371 -140.67 82.09 -30.56
N GLN A 372 -141.09 81.23 -31.48
CA GLN A 372 -142.47 81.18 -31.96
C GLN A 372 -143.47 80.89 -30.83
N ASN A 373 -143.11 79.98 -29.91
CA ASN A 373 -143.99 79.60 -28.80
C ASN A 373 -144.13 80.71 -27.72
N GLN A 374 -143.09 81.52 -27.51
CA GLN A 374 -143.19 82.70 -26.63
C GLN A 374 -144.09 83.79 -27.24
N GLU A 375 -143.97 84.03 -28.54
CA GLU A 375 -144.78 85.01 -29.27
C GLU A 375 -146.27 84.62 -29.29
N PHE A 376 -146.54 83.31 -29.43
CA PHE A 376 -147.89 82.76 -29.37
C PHE A 376 -148.52 82.93 -27.97
N ASN A 377 -147.74 82.71 -26.91
CA ASN A 377 -148.24 82.85 -25.53
C ASN A 377 -148.53 84.31 -25.14
N GLN A 378 -147.75 85.28 -25.62
CA GLN A 378 -148.04 86.70 -25.40
C GLN A 378 -149.36 87.13 -26.04
N LYS A 379 -149.57 86.79 -27.31
CA LYS A 379 -150.83 87.09 -28.02
C LYS A 379 -152.05 86.48 -27.31
N ASN A 380 -151.92 85.26 -26.79
CA ASN A 380 -153.03 84.57 -26.12
C ASN A 380 -153.43 85.23 -24.78
N ASN A 381 -152.47 85.81 -24.06
CA ASN A 381 -152.75 86.56 -22.83
C ASN A 381 -153.43 87.91 -23.09
N GLU A 382 -153.06 88.61 -24.18
CA GLU A 382 -153.71 89.86 -24.58
C GLU A 382 -155.18 89.65 -24.96
N PHE A 383 -155.49 88.55 -25.66
CA PHE A 383 -156.88 88.19 -26.00
C PHE A 383 -157.75 87.91 -24.77
N LYS A 384 -157.21 87.30 -23.71
CA LYS A 384 -157.94 87.05 -22.46
C LYS A 384 -158.37 88.35 -21.76
N ILE A 385 -157.47 89.34 -21.69
CA ILE A 385 -157.73 90.61 -21.02
C ILE A 385 -158.80 91.43 -21.77
N LEU A 386 -158.82 91.35 -23.10
CA LEU A 386 -159.81 92.03 -23.93
C LEU A 386 -161.22 91.43 -23.78
N ALA A 387 -161.31 90.10 -23.66
CA ALA A 387 -162.58 89.39 -23.52
C ALA A 387 -163.28 89.67 -22.17
N GLU A 388 -162.53 89.83 -21.08
CA GLU A 388 -163.11 90.14 -19.77
C GLU A 388 -163.66 91.58 -19.68
N LYS A 389 -163.03 92.55 -20.34
CA LYS A 389 -163.54 93.94 -20.38
C LYS A 389 -164.87 94.06 -21.12
N LEU A 390 -165.02 93.36 -22.25
CA LEU A 390 -166.25 93.38 -23.04
C LEU A 390 -167.44 92.73 -22.33
N LYS A 391 -167.19 91.73 -21.47
CA LYS A 391 -168.22 91.03 -20.72
C LYS A 391 -168.88 91.93 -19.65
N ASN A 392 -168.08 92.72 -18.92
CA ASN A 392 -168.57 93.61 -17.86
C ASN A 392 -169.40 94.79 -18.40
N ASP A 393 -169.08 95.29 -19.60
CA ASP A 393 -169.82 96.38 -20.25
C ASP A 393 -171.23 95.95 -20.71
N LEU A 394 -171.40 94.67 -21.04
CA LEU A 394 -172.67 94.10 -21.48
C LEU A 394 -173.66 93.96 -20.31
N GLU A 395 -173.18 93.55 -19.13
CA GLU A 395 -174.03 93.35 -17.95
C GLU A 395 -174.59 94.68 -17.41
N LEU A 396 -173.80 95.77 -17.46
CA LEU A 396 -174.23 97.12 -17.09
C LEU A 396 -175.32 97.69 -18.02
N LYS A 397 -175.18 97.50 -19.35
CA LYS A 397 -176.17 97.93 -20.34
C LYS A 397 -177.51 97.19 -20.19
N THR A 398 -177.48 95.93 -19.80
CA THR A 398 -178.68 95.09 -19.64
C THR A 398 -179.52 95.51 -18.43
N LEU A 399 -178.88 96.01 -17.36
CA LEU A 399 -179.55 96.51 -16.15
C LEU A 399 -180.28 97.86 -16.39
N LEU A 400 -179.68 98.74 -17.20
CA LEU A 400 -180.27 100.03 -17.59
C LEU A 400 -181.51 99.88 -18.49
N LEU A 401 -181.49 98.90 -19.39
CA LEU A 401 -182.59 98.65 -20.33
C LEU A 401 -183.87 98.14 -19.63
N LYS A 402 -183.72 97.35 -18.55
CA LYS A 402 -184.84 96.92 -17.70
C LYS A 402 -185.47 98.08 -16.93
N LYS A 403 -184.68 99.10 -16.55
CA LYS A 403 -185.15 100.32 -15.87
C LYS A 403 -185.90 101.25 -16.83
N PHE A 404 -185.45 101.36 -18.09
CA PHE A 404 -186.12 102.17 -19.12
C PHE A 404 -187.47 101.58 -19.57
N LYS A 405 -187.60 100.26 -19.75
CA LYS A 405 -188.89 99.64 -20.11
C LYS A 405 -189.97 99.83 -19.05
N LYS A 406 -189.62 99.84 -17.76
CA LYS A 406 -190.57 100.13 -16.67
C LYS A 406 -191.07 101.59 -16.66
N LYS A 407 -190.30 102.53 -17.21
CA LYS A 407 -190.65 103.97 -17.24
C LYS A 407 -191.47 104.36 -18.49
N LEU A 408 -191.27 103.66 -19.60
CA LEU A 408 -192.01 103.88 -20.85
C LEU A 408 -193.47 103.43 -20.78
N ILE A 409 -193.78 102.33 -20.08
CA ILE A 409 -195.17 101.89 -19.89
C ILE A 409 -195.93 102.81 -18.93
N TYR A 410 -195.23 103.47 -17.99
CA TYR A 410 -195.83 104.45 -17.08
C TYR A 410 -196.19 105.78 -17.78
N LEU A 411 -195.51 106.13 -18.89
CA LEU A 411 -195.69 107.42 -19.57
C LEU A 411 -196.75 107.42 -20.68
N MET A 412 -197.11 106.29 -21.31
CA MET A 412 -198.18 106.28 -22.32
C MET A 412 -199.60 106.06 -21.77
N LYS A 413 -199.77 106.01 -20.44
CA LYS A 413 -201.07 105.99 -19.76
C LYS A 413 -201.70 107.40 -19.56
N LYS A 414 -201.15 108.49 -20.11
CA LYS A 414 -201.67 109.86 -19.86
C LYS A 414 -201.47 110.82 -21.06
N ASN A 415 -202.59 111.26 -21.68
CA ASN A 415 -202.79 112.21 -22.81
C ASN A 415 -202.54 111.64 -24.22
N ILE A 416 -203.47 111.55 -25.20
CA ILE A 416 -204.60 112.37 -25.74
C ILE A 416 -204.16 113.49 -26.73
N PHE A 417 -204.44 113.23 -28.03
CA PHE A 417 -204.64 114.07 -29.24
C PHE A 417 -203.52 114.84 -30.00
N GLN A 418 -203.65 114.75 -31.35
CA GLN A 418 -203.17 115.53 -32.52
C GLN A 418 -201.92 115.08 -33.33
N TYR A 419 -202.21 114.90 -34.64
CA TYR A 419 -201.49 114.40 -35.83
C TYR A 419 -200.92 112.98 -35.82
#